data_AF-A0A2F0AKL0-F1
#
_entry.id   AF-A0A2F0AKL0-F1
#
_cell.length_a   1.000
_cell.length_b   1.000
_cell.length_c   1.000
_cell.angle_alpha   90.00
_cell.angle_beta   90.00
_cell.angle_gamma   90.00
#
_symmetry.space_group_name_H-M   'P 1'
#
loop_
_entity.id
_entity.type
_entity.pdbx_description
1 polymer ?
#
loop_
_entity_poly.entity_id
_entity_poly.type
_entity_poly.pdbx_seq_one_letter_code
_entity_poly.pdbx_strand_id
1 'polypeptide(L)'
;MQNVNTSNLLTVENFSKLLNSFNCIKNTSTIAVAVSSGVDSMNLLHISDIWAKKHKKNLYVISYNHNLRIETFKEIHYVKEVSMKLGWQHKTLTWQKPAKKNILEKARIARYQAISKFCKKKNISSILLGHHFDDMVETFCMRIIKSSRIDGLCPMVYNRRLFGLNLIRPFLNIKKKGNVFLCKFK
;
A
#
# COMPACT_ATOMS: atom_id res chain seq x y z
N MET A 1 18.02 -20.60 -28.81
CA MET A 1 18.15 -19.27 -28.16
C MET A 1 16.87 -18.49 -28.41
N GLN A 2 16.00 -18.35 -27.42
CA GLN A 2 14.84 -17.46 -27.48
C GLN A 2 14.90 -16.52 -26.28
N ASN A 3 14.91 -15.22 -26.59
CA ASN A 3 15.13 -14.10 -25.69
C ASN A 3 14.11 -14.06 -24.56
N VAL A 4 14.57 -14.28 -23.33
CA VAL A 4 13.81 -13.97 -22.12
C VAL A 4 13.78 -12.46 -21.97
N ASN A 5 12.66 -11.84 -22.37
CA ASN A 5 12.38 -10.41 -22.19
C ASN A 5 12.57 -10.00 -20.71
N THR A 6 13.61 -9.21 -20.44
CA THR A 6 13.99 -8.60 -19.15
C THR A 6 13.11 -7.42 -18.74
N SER A 7 11.92 -7.26 -19.32
CA SER A 7 11.19 -5.98 -19.42
C SER A 7 10.31 -5.57 -18.23
N ASN A 8 10.39 -6.19 -17.05
CA ASN A 8 9.49 -5.85 -15.91
C ASN A 8 10.20 -5.71 -14.55
N LEU A 9 11.40 -5.11 -14.51
CA LEU A 9 11.99 -4.66 -13.26
C LEU A 9 11.44 -3.27 -12.88
N LEU A 10 10.96 -3.11 -11.64
CA LEU A 10 10.53 -1.81 -11.14
C LEU A 10 11.76 -0.96 -10.80
N THR A 11 12.18 -0.16 -11.76
CA THR A 11 13.16 0.89 -11.54
C THR A 11 12.48 2.12 -10.95
N VAL A 12 13.24 2.98 -10.27
CA VAL A 12 12.78 4.31 -9.80
C VAL A 12 12.18 5.11 -10.97
N GLU A 13 12.75 4.96 -12.17
CA GLU A 13 12.27 5.66 -13.36
C GLU A 13 10.91 5.15 -13.84
N ASN A 14 10.72 3.82 -13.91
CA ASN A 14 9.43 3.22 -14.29
C ASN A 14 8.35 3.55 -13.26
N PHE A 15 8.71 3.50 -11.97
CA PHE A 15 7.83 3.93 -10.89
C PHE A 15 7.42 5.40 -11.02
N SER A 16 8.38 6.28 -11.31
CA SER A 16 8.12 7.70 -11.52
C SER A 16 7.21 7.96 -12.73
N LYS A 17 7.45 7.27 -13.86
CA LYS A 17 6.59 7.38 -15.06
C LYS A 17 5.16 6.94 -14.74
N LEU A 18 5.02 5.83 -14.01
CA LEU A 18 3.72 5.32 -13.57
C LEU A 18 3.00 6.28 -12.62
N LEU A 19 3.68 6.80 -11.59
CA LEU A 19 3.03 7.72 -10.65
C LEU A 19 2.63 9.05 -11.32
N ASN A 20 3.48 9.55 -12.23
CA ASN A 20 3.22 10.81 -12.93
C ASN A 20 2.10 10.71 -13.98
N SER A 21 1.69 9.50 -14.39
CA SER A 21 0.52 9.31 -15.25
C SER A 21 -0.80 9.49 -14.50
N PHE A 22 -0.80 9.41 -13.17
CA PHE A 22 -1.96 9.69 -12.34
C PHE A 22 -2.05 11.18 -12.01
N ASN A 23 -3.02 11.89 -12.61
CA ASN A 23 -3.28 13.31 -12.31
C ASN A 23 -3.50 13.58 -10.81
N CYS A 24 -4.12 12.63 -10.10
CA CYS A 24 -4.35 12.72 -8.65
C CYS A 24 -3.10 12.60 -7.78
N ILE A 25 -1.94 12.22 -8.35
CA ILE A 25 -0.63 12.30 -7.70
C ILE A 25 0.12 13.53 -8.20
N LYS A 26 0.13 13.73 -9.53
CA LYS A 26 0.87 14.83 -10.17
C LYS A 26 0.47 16.19 -9.60
N ASN A 27 -0.83 16.43 -9.43
CA ASN A 27 -1.39 17.73 -9.05
C ASN A 27 -1.48 17.96 -7.53
N THR A 28 -1.00 17.03 -6.70
CA THR A 28 -1.06 17.14 -5.24
C THR A 28 0.32 17.37 -4.65
N SER A 29 0.45 18.22 -3.62
CA SER A 29 1.72 18.42 -2.93
C SER A 29 2.06 17.28 -1.95
N THR A 30 1.03 16.57 -1.45
CA THR A 30 1.16 15.56 -0.40
C THR A 30 0.49 14.26 -0.82
N ILE A 31 1.18 13.14 -0.61
CA ILE A 31 0.64 11.79 -0.80
C ILE A 31 0.86 10.95 0.46
N ALA A 32 0.05 9.90 0.62
CA ALA A 32 0.26 8.90 1.65
C ALA A 32 0.79 7.59 1.05
N VAL A 33 1.48 6.79 1.87
CA VAL A 33 1.84 5.40 1.59
C VAL A 33 1.42 4.53 2.76
N ALA A 34 0.68 3.45 2.48
CA ALA A 34 0.35 2.45 3.50
C ALA A 34 1.47 1.41 3.58
N VAL A 35 2.04 1.24 4.77
CA VAL A 35 3.22 0.40 4.98
C VAL A 35 2.97 -0.59 6.11
N SER A 36 3.07 -1.87 5.76
CA SER A 36 3.30 -2.98 6.70
C SER A 36 4.79 -3.32 6.78
N SER A 37 5.16 -4.19 7.72
CA SER A 37 6.52 -4.74 7.89
C SER A 37 6.98 -5.68 6.76
N GLY A 38 6.08 -6.01 5.81
CA GLY A 38 6.40 -6.90 4.69
C GLY A 38 7.36 -6.25 3.69
N VAL A 39 8.18 -7.08 3.04
CA VAL A 39 9.21 -6.66 2.07
C VAL A 39 8.65 -5.75 0.97
N ASP A 40 7.48 -6.09 0.41
CA ASP A 40 6.87 -5.30 -0.66
C ASP A 40 6.44 -3.90 -0.19
N SER A 41 5.89 -3.80 1.02
CA SER A 41 5.47 -2.52 1.63
C SER A 41 6.68 -1.65 1.96
N MET A 42 7.76 -2.25 2.47
CA MET A 42 9.00 -1.54 2.75
C MET A 42 9.68 -1.06 1.46
N ASN A 43 9.70 -1.87 0.41
CA ASN A 43 10.20 -1.45 -0.89
C ASN A 43 9.37 -0.31 -1.48
N LEU A 44 8.04 -0.37 -1.31
CA LEU A 44 7.17 0.73 -1.70
C LEU A 44 7.50 2.01 -0.93
N LEU A 45 7.79 1.93 0.37
CA LEU A 45 8.23 3.07 1.16
C LEU A 45 9.52 3.68 0.61
N HIS A 46 10.55 2.86 0.39
CA HIS A 46 11.85 3.34 -0.10
C HIS A 46 11.77 3.95 -1.50
N ILE A 47 11.04 3.34 -2.43
CA ILE A 47 10.91 3.90 -3.77
C ILE A 47 10.03 5.17 -3.77
N SER A 48 9.04 5.25 -2.88
CA SER A 48 8.22 6.45 -2.68
C SER A 48 9.01 7.59 -2.06
N ASP A 49 9.96 7.30 -1.16
CA ASP A 49 10.90 8.28 -0.60
C ASP A 49 11.73 8.96 -1.69
N ILE A 50 12.40 8.15 -2.52
CA ILE A 50 13.23 8.64 -3.62
C ILE A 50 12.39 9.49 -4.59
N TRP A 51 11.20 9.00 -4.95
CA TRP A 51 10.30 9.71 -5.85
C TRP A 51 9.81 11.03 -5.24
N ALA A 52 9.39 11.04 -3.97
CA ALA A 52 8.84 12.20 -3.29
C ALA A 52 9.89 13.32 -3.15
N LYS A 53 11.12 12.96 -2.74
CA LYS A 53 12.26 13.90 -2.68
C LYS A 53 12.57 14.50 -4.05
N LYS A 54 12.65 13.67 -5.09
CA LYS A 54 12.91 14.12 -6.47
C LYS A 54 11.85 15.11 -6.99
N HIS A 55 10.58 14.91 -6.64
CA HIS A 55 9.46 15.72 -7.12
C HIS A 55 9.01 16.80 -6.12
N LYS A 56 9.78 17.03 -5.04
CA LYS A 56 9.46 17.99 -3.97
C LYS A 56 8.04 17.79 -3.41
N LYS A 57 7.66 16.53 -3.19
CA LYS A 57 6.36 16.13 -2.61
C LYS A 57 6.54 15.75 -1.14
N ASN A 58 5.51 16.00 -0.35
CA ASN A 58 5.44 15.50 1.02
C ASN A 58 4.89 14.08 1.04
N LEU A 59 5.51 13.20 1.83
CA LEU A 59 5.07 11.82 2.02
C LEU A 59 4.64 11.60 3.48
N TYR A 60 3.44 11.05 3.65
CA TYR A 60 2.94 10.54 4.93
C TYR A 60 2.96 9.02 4.93
N VAL A 61 3.57 8.42 5.95
CA VAL A 61 3.59 6.96 6.12
C VAL A 61 2.47 6.55 7.08
N ILE A 62 1.66 5.59 6.68
CA ILE A 62 0.53 5.10 7.48
C ILE A 62 0.69 3.60 7.70
N SER A 63 0.66 3.16 8.96
CA SER A 63 0.56 1.74 9.31
C SER A 63 -0.79 1.47 9.97
N TYR A 64 -1.40 0.32 9.65
CA TYR A 64 -2.68 -0.09 10.23
C TYR A 64 -2.48 -1.31 11.13
N ASN A 65 -2.82 -1.16 12.42
CA ASN A 65 -2.81 -2.24 13.40
C ASN A 65 -4.22 -2.83 13.56
N HIS A 66 -4.40 -4.11 13.22
CA HIS A 66 -5.65 -4.82 13.51
C HIS A 66 -5.78 -5.29 14.96
N ASN A 67 -4.71 -5.15 15.76
CA ASN A 67 -4.63 -5.58 17.15
C ASN A 67 -4.91 -7.09 17.34
N LEU A 68 -4.53 -7.90 16.34
CA LEU A 68 -4.74 -9.35 16.35
C LEU A 68 -3.61 -10.10 17.08
N ARG A 69 -2.40 -9.52 17.12
CA ARG A 69 -1.22 -10.11 17.78
C ARG A 69 -0.31 -9.03 18.34
N ILE A 70 0.40 -9.35 19.43
CA ILE A 70 1.26 -8.37 20.14
C ILE A 70 2.52 -8.02 19.32
N GLU A 71 2.99 -8.94 18.48
CA GLU A 71 4.19 -8.75 17.64
C GLU A 71 3.99 -7.64 16.61
N THR A 72 2.74 -7.34 16.23
CA THR A 72 2.41 -6.23 15.32
C THR A 72 2.86 -4.88 15.88
N PHE A 73 2.97 -4.71 17.20
CA PHE A 73 3.52 -3.47 17.78
C PHE A 73 5.00 -3.27 17.44
N LYS A 74 5.82 -4.33 17.52
CA LYS A 74 7.25 -4.26 17.16
C LYS A 74 7.43 -3.96 15.68
N GLU A 75 6.62 -4.59 14.84
CA GLU A 75 6.63 -4.36 13.39
C GLU A 75 6.25 -2.94 13.00
N ILE A 76 5.20 -2.38 13.62
CA ILE A 76 4.80 -0.99 13.38
C ILE A 76 5.85 -0.02 13.93
N HIS A 77 6.47 -0.34 15.06
CA HIS A 77 7.56 0.46 15.60
C HIS A 77 8.74 0.53 14.62
N TYR A 78 9.15 -0.61 14.07
CA TYR A 78 10.19 -0.66 13.03
C TYR A 78 9.84 0.22 11.81
N VAL A 79 8.62 0.13 11.29
CA VAL A 79 8.17 0.98 10.18
C VAL A 79 8.22 2.46 10.56
N LYS A 80 7.81 2.81 11.79
CA LYS A 80 7.88 4.18 12.30
C LYS A 80 9.31 4.69 12.33
N GLU A 81 10.25 3.91 12.85
CA GLU A 81 11.68 4.26 12.90
C GLU A 81 12.26 4.48 11.51
N VAL A 82 12.02 3.56 10.57
CA VAL A 82 12.49 3.70 9.18
C VAL A 82 11.89 4.96 8.54
N SER A 83 10.60 5.22 8.74
CA SER A 83 9.92 6.41 8.21
C SER A 83 10.56 7.70 8.72
N MET A 84 10.83 7.77 10.03
CA MET A 84 11.45 8.94 10.67
C MET A 84 12.89 9.13 10.19
N LYS A 85 13.67 8.06 10.04
CA LYS A 85 15.03 8.11 9.47
C LYS A 85 15.05 8.63 8.03
N LEU A 86 14.02 8.32 7.23
CA LEU A 86 13.88 8.85 5.88
C LEU A 86 13.42 10.31 5.82
N GLY A 87 12.99 10.89 6.96
CA GLY A 87 12.50 12.26 7.09
C GLY A 87 10.98 12.41 6.97
N TRP A 88 10.22 11.31 7.08
CA TRP A 88 8.77 11.31 6.87
C TRP A 88 7.98 11.15 8.17
N GLN A 89 6.80 11.77 8.18
CA GLN A 89 5.84 11.62 9.28
C GLN A 89 5.17 10.25 9.21
N HIS A 90 5.07 9.58 10.35
CA HIS A 90 4.41 8.28 10.49
C HIS A 90 3.14 8.39 11.34
N LYS A 91 2.08 7.70 10.92
CA LYS A 91 0.85 7.53 11.69
C LYS A 91 0.48 6.05 11.79
N THR A 92 0.36 5.57 13.04
CA THR A 92 -0.36 4.33 13.32
C THR A 92 -1.86 4.60 13.46
N LEU A 93 -2.66 3.82 12.76
CA LEU A 93 -4.10 3.70 12.93
C LEU A 93 -4.42 2.32 13.51
N THR A 94 -5.30 2.25 14.50
CA THR A 94 -5.58 1.00 15.22
C THR A 94 -7.06 0.65 15.15
N TRP A 95 -7.36 -0.63 14.91
CA TRP A 95 -8.70 -1.16 14.99
C TRP A 95 -9.10 -1.40 16.45
N GLN A 96 -10.04 -0.59 16.97
CA GLN A 96 -10.39 -0.60 18.40
C GLN A 96 -11.45 -1.64 18.79
N LYS A 97 -12.29 -2.09 17.85
CA LYS A 97 -13.46 -2.94 18.14
C LYS A 97 -13.54 -4.09 17.13
N PRO A 98 -12.81 -5.20 17.35
CA PRO A 98 -12.91 -6.37 16.48
C PRO A 98 -14.32 -6.94 16.55
N ALA A 99 -14.88 -7.27 15.38
CA ALA A 99 -16.25 -7.76 15.29
C ALA A 99 -16.35 -9.25 15.69
N LYS A 100 -17.48 -9.68 16.24
CA LYS A 100 -17.70 -11.11 16.60
C LYS A 100 -17.98 -12.03 15.38
N LYS A 101 -18.36 -11.45 14.24
CA LYS A 101 -18.68 -12.14 12.97
C LYS A 101 -18.16 -11.33 11.79
N ASN A 102 -17.77 -12.00 10.70
CA ASN A 102 -17.18 -11.41 9.48
C ASN A 102 -15.96 -10.54 9.79
N ILE A 103 -15.07 -11.04 10.66
CA ILE A 103 -13.89 -10.32 11.18
C ILE A 103 -13.06 -9.73 10.04
N LEU A 104 -12.77 -10.53 9.01
CA LEU A 104 -11.93 -10.11 7.88
C LEU A 104 -12.55 -9.00 7.04
N GLU A 105 -13.83 -9.12 6.66
CA GLU A 105 -14.54 -8.09 5.90
C GLU A 105 -14.66 -6.78 6.69
N LYS A 106 -14.97 -6.87 7.98
CA LYS A 106 -15.09 -5.69 8.84
C LYS A 106 -13.73 -5.06 9.14
N ALA A 107 -12.67 -5.85 9.29
CA ALA A 107 -11.31 -5.37 9.42
C ALA A 107 -10.89 -4.58 8.18
N ARG A 108 -11.23 -5.08 6.97
CA ARG A 108 -10.98 -4.39 5.70
C ARG A 108 -11.67 -3.04 5.62
N ILE A 109 -12.97 -3.02 5.90
CA ILE A 109 -13.79 -1.80 5.83
C ILE A 109 -13.25 -0.80 6.86
N ALA A 110 -13.00 -1.24 8.10
CA ALA A 110 -12.45 -0.40 9.15
C ALA A 110 -11.08 0.19 8.77
N ARG A 111 -10.20 -0.61 8.13
CA ARG A 111 -8.90 -0.17 7.61
C ARG A 111 -9.07 1.01 6.65
N TYR A 112 -9.85 0.84 5.59
CA TYR A 112 -9.99 1.88 4.58
C TYR A 112 -10.77 3.10 5.09
N GLN A 113 -11.74 2.92 5.99
CA GLN A 113 -12.44 4.04 6.63
C GLN A 113 -11.51 4.85 7.53
N ALA A 114 -10.70 4.19 8.36
CA ALA A 114 -9.75 4.87 9.24
C ALA A 114 -8.69 5.63 8.42
N ILE A 115 -8.14 4.99 7.39
CA ILE A 115 -7.18 5.62 6.46
C ILE A 115 -7.83 6.82 5.77
N SER A 116 -9.01 6.66 5.18
CA SER A 116 -9.71 7.77 4.51
C SER A 116 -10.00 8.92 5.47
N LYS A 117 -10.48 8.64 6.68
CA LYS A 117 -10.74 9.66 7.70
C LYS A 117 -9.46 10.43 8.07
N PHE A 118 -8.33 9.75 8.22
CA PHE A 118 -7.04 10.38 8.47
C PHE A 118 -6.60 11.24 7.28
N CYS A 119 -6.61 10.68 6.07
CA CYS A 119 -6.22 11.38 4.86
C CYS A 119 -7.08 12.63 4.61
N LYS A 120 -8.40 12.54 4.81
CA LYS A 120 -9.32 13.68 4.70
C LYS A 120 -8.96 14.80 5.68
N LYS A 121 -8.64 14.47 6.94
CA LYS A 121 -8.19 15.46 7.94
C LYS A 121 -6.86 16.15 7.58
N LYS A 122 -6.04 15.50 6.75
CA LYS A 122 -4.73 15.99 6.32
C LYS A 122 -4.74 16.54 4.88
N ASN A 123 -5.92 16.67 4.27
CA ASN A 123 -6.08 17.07 2.86
C ASN A 123 -5.27 16.21 1.88
N ILE A 124 -5.14 14.91 2.18
CA ILE A 124 -4.47 13.93 1.32
C ILE A 124 -5.55 13.22 0.48
N SER A 125 -5.44 13.30 -0.85
CA SER A 125 -6.41 12.70 -1.77
C SER A 125 -5.96 11.37 -2.38
N SER A 126 -4.72 10.96 -2.15
CA SER A 126 -4.12 9.79 -2.80
C SER A 126 -3.24 8.99 -1.82
N ILE A 127 -3.39 7.67 -1.82
CA ILE A 127 -2.58 6.73 -1.05
C ILE A 127 -1.99 5.65 -1.96
N LEU A 128 -0.71 5.36 -1.77
CA LEU A 128 -0.01 4.24 -2.40
C LEU A 128 -0.13 2.98 -1.53
N LEU A 129 -0.41 1.85 -2.16
CA LEU A 129 -0.53 0.53 -1.53
C LEU A 129 0.41 -0.47 -2.22
N GLY A 130 1.02 -1.35 -1.42
CA GLY A 130 1.90 -2.43 -1.90
C GLY A 130 1.16 -3.61 -2.52
N HIS A 131 1.89 -4.70 -2.79
CA HIS A 131 1.43 -5.75 -3.70
C HIS A 131 0.92 -7.07 -3.15
N HIS A 132 1.08 -7.39 -1.85
CA HIS A 132 0.88 -8.79 -1.48
C HIS A 132 0.35 -9.14 -0.08
N PHE A 133 -0.27 -10.32 -0.10
CA PHE A 133 -0.90 -11.16 0.92
C PHE A 133 -2.17 -10.63 1.59
N ASP A 134 -2.14 -9.52 2.31
CA ASP A 134 -3.34 -9.05 3.04
C ASP A 134 -4.49 -8.75 2.08
N ASP A 135 -4.25 -7.98 1.00
CA ASP A 135 -5.30 -7.61 0.06
C ASP A 135 -5.80 -8.81 -0.79
N MET A 136 -4.95 -9.82 -1.06
CA MET A 136 -5.33 -10.99 -1.87
C MET A 136 -6.01 -12.08 -1.05
N VAL A 137 -5.52 -12.41 0.15
CA VAL A 137 -6.18 -13.34 1.08
C VAL A 137 -7.51 -12.75 1.54
N GLU A 138 -7.57 -11.47 1.87
CA GLU A 138 -8.81 -10.83 2.29
C GLU A 138 -9.84 -10.72 1.15
N THR A 139 -9.40 -10.47 -0.10
CA THR A 139 -10.31 -10.47 -1.26
C THR A 139 -10.74 -11.89 -1.67
N PHE A 140 -9.85 -12.87 -1.60
CA PHE A 140 -10.10 -14.28 -1.94
C PHE A 140 -10.99 -14.96 -0.89
N CYS A 141 -10.69 -14.81 0.40
CA CYS A 141 -11.49 -15.35 1.50
C CYS A 141 -12.89 -14.74 1.56
N MET A 142 -13.05 -13.42 1.37
CA MET A 142 -14.38 -12.80 1.30
C MET A 142 -15.24 -13.30 0.12
N ARG A 143 -14.60 -13.69 -1.00
CA ARG A 143 -15.31 -14.14 -2.22
C ARG A 143 -15.70 -15.62 -2.14
N ILE A 144 -14.88 -16.46 -1.53
CA ILE A 144 -15.23 -17.87 -1.22
C ILE A 144 -16.41 -17.94 -0.24
N ILE A 145 -16.42 -17.08 0.79
CA ILE A 145 -17.50 -17.03 1.79
C ILE A 145 -18.83 -16.56 1.18
N LYS A 146 -18.81 -15.82 0.05
CA LYS A 146 -20.01 -15.25 -0.60
C LYS A 146 -20.55 -16.06 -1.80
N SER A 147 -20.07 -17.28 -2.06
CA SER A 147 -20.57 -18.15 -3.14
C SER A 147 -20.64 -17.45 -4.51
N SER A 148 -19.68 -16.58 -4.83
CA SER A 148 -19.76 -15.77 -6.06
C SER A 148 -19.50 -16.61 -7.31
N ARG A 149 -20.50 -16.66 -8.20
CA ARG A 149 -20.39 -17.14 -9.60
C ARG A 149 -19.24 -16.41 -10.33
N ILE A 150 -18.74 -17.08 -11.37
CA ILE A 150 -17.54 -16.77 -12.18
C ILE A 150 -17.46 -15.29 -12.64
N ASP A 151 -18.57 -14.56 -12.73
CA ASP A 151 -18.62 -13.15 -13.15
C ASP A 151 -18.11 -12.14 -12.10
N GLY A 152 -17.92 -12.54 -10.84
CA GLY A 152 -17.42 -11.69 -9.74
C GLY A 152 -15.89 -11.46 -9.74
N LEU A 153 -15.18 -11.97 -10.74
CA LEU A 153 -13.73 -12.00 -10.90
C LEU A 153 -13.13 -10.66 -11.39
N CYS A 154 -13.72 -9.51 -11.05
CA CYS A 154 -13.19 -8.23 -11.50
C CYS A 154 -11.75 -8.03 -10.99
N PRO A 155 -10.76 -7.83 -11.89
CA PRO A 155 -9.35 -7.78 -11.53
C PRO A 155 -9.07 -6.60 -10.60
N MET A 156 -8.04 -6.73 -9.76
CA MET A 156 -7.49 -5.57 -9.07
C MET A 156 -7.16 -4.51 -10.13
N VAL A 157 -7.50 -3.25 -9.84
CA VAL A 157 -7.24 -2.11 -10.73
C VAL A 157 -6.15 -1.22 -10.13
N TYR A 158 -5.36 -0.60 -11.01
CA TYR A 158 -4.24 0.26 -10.63
C TYR A 158 -4.61 1.46 -9.77
N ASN A 159 -5.77 2.06 -10.05
CA ASN A 159 -6.33 3.15 -9.27
C ASN A 159 -7.80 2.82 -8.98
N ARG A 160 -8.16 2.81 -7.70
CA ARG A 160 -9.53 2.66 -7.25
C ARG A 160 -9.90 3.81 -6.33
N ARG A 161 -11.00 4.50 -6.63
CA ARG A 161 -11.55 5.49 -5.69
C ARG A 161 -12.41 4.80 -4.63
N LEU A 162 -12.12 5.03 -3.35
CA LEU A 162 -12.87 4.47 -2.23
C LEU A 162 -12.92 5.48 -1.08
N PHE A 163 -14.11 5.73 -0.54
CA PHE A 163 -14.35 6.74 0.52
C PHE A 163 -13.70 8.11 0.19
N GLY A 164 -13.76 8.54 -1.07
CA GLY A 164 -13.17 9.80 -1.53
C GLY A 164 -11.65 9.81 -1.73
N LEU A 165 -10.95 8.70 -1.41
CA LEU A 165 -9.51 8.54 -1.54
C LEU A 165 -9.15 7.78 -2.83
N ASN A 166 -8.08 8.17 -3.53
CA ASN A 166 -7.52 7.38 -4.62
C ASN A 166 -6.54 6.34 -4.06
N LEU A 167 -6.85 5.06 -4.26
CA LEU A 167 -6.02 3.94 -3.83
C LEU A 167 -5.23 3.46 -5.04
N ILE A 168 -3.92 3.72 -5.03
CA ILE A 168 -3.03 3.46 -6.15
C ILE A 168 -2.15 2.27 -5.80
N ARG A 169 -2.08 1.28 -6.69
CA ARG A 169 -1.28 0.05 -6.53
C ARG A 169 -0.20 -0.01 -7.62
N PRO A 170 0.95 0.65 -7.40
CA PRO A 170 1.97 0.76 -8.44
C PRO A 170 2.55 -0.60 -8.85
N PHE A 171 2.45 -1.61 -7.98
CA PHE A 171 3.10 -2.89 -8.19
C PHE A 171 2.24 -3.90 -9.00
N LEU A 172 1.07 -3.49 -9.52
CA LEU A 172 0.03 -4.37 -10.12
C LEU A 172 0.46 -5.31 -11.25
N ASN A 173 1.30 -4.86 -12.18
CA ASN A 173 1.82 -5.74 -13.22
C ASN A 173 3.27 -6.19 -12.98
N ILE A 174 3.82 -5.98 -11.79
CA ILE A 174 5.15 -6.51 -11.48
C ILE A 174 4.98 -7.99 -11.15
N LYS A 175 5.30 -8.86 -12.14
CA LYS A 175 5.40 -10.29 -11.87
C LYS A 175 6.50 -10.50 -10.82
N LYS A 176 6.14 -11.15 -9.72
CA LYS A 176 7.06 -11.60 -8.66
C LYS A 176 7.95 -12.72 -9.23
N LYS A 177 8.86 -12.41 -10.16
CA LYS A 177 9.95 -13.31 -10.51
C LYS A 177 10.99 -13.23 -9.40
N GLY A 178 11.30 -14.41 -8.85
CA GLY A 178 12.15 -14.69 -7.69
C GLY A 178 13.11 -13.59 -7.24
N ASN A 179 12.98 -13.27 -5.95
CA ASN A 179 14.00 -12.75 -5.03
C ASN A 179 14.84 -11.54 -5.46
N VAL A 180 14.92 -10.60 -4.51
CA VAL A 180 15.82 -9.45 -4.46
C VAL A 180 15.35 -8.22 -5.24
N PHE A 181 14.25 -7.62 -4.77
CA PHE A 181 14.23 -6.16 -4.68
C PHE A 181 15.22 -5.77 -3.58
N LEU A 182 16.22 -4.95 -3.93
CA LEU A 182 17.35 -4.51 -3.11
C LEU A 182 17.02 -4.20 -1.64
N CYS A 183 16.95 -5.21 -0.77
CA CYS A 183 17.15 -5.06 0.67
C CYS A 183 18.65 -5.21 0.96
N LYS A 184 19.41 -4.18 0.60
CA LYS A 184 20.65 -3.81 1.29
C LYS A 184 20.63 -2.30 1.51
N PHE A 185 19.66 -1.85 2.31
CA PHE A 185 19.81 -0.56 2.97
C PHE A 185 20.69 -0.83 4.20
N LYS A 186 21.98 -0.54 4.05
CA LYS A 186 22.95 -0.51 5.17
C LYS A 186 22.54 0.56 6.17
#